data_AF-A0A2R6B8A4-F1
#
_entry.id   AF-A0A2R6B8A4-F1
#
_cell.length_a   1.000
_cell.length_b   1.000
_cell.length_c   1.000
_cell.angle_alpha   90.00
_cell.angle_beta   90.00
_cell.angle_gamma   90.00
#
_symmetry.space_group_name_H-M   'P 1'
#
loop_
_entity.id
_entity.type
_entity.pdbx_description
1 polymer ?
#
loop_
_entity_poly.entity_id
_entity_poly.type
_entity_poly.pdbx_seq_one_letter_code
_entity_poly.pdbx_strand_id
1 'polypeptide(L)' 'MNTSEVLEVILAFLAFVPLGASVLYARSHGRTTPPFELNVALFALFGIIAVIILYAERRGILKA' A
#
# COMPACT_ATOMS: atom_id res chain seq x y z
N MET A 1 16.18 11.56 -4.73
CA MET A 1 15.26 10.54 -5.25
C MET A 1 15.23 10.80 -6.74
N ASN A 2 15.78 9.89 -7.53
CA ASN A 2 15.71 10.05 -8.98
C ASN A 2 14.25 9.92 -9.43
N THR A 3 13.85 10.60 -10.49
CA THR A 3 12.47 10.59 -11.00
C THR A 3 11.96 9.16 -11.25
N SER A 4 12.82 8.23 -11.64
CA SER A 4 12.51 6.81 -11.77
C SER A 4 12.05 6.15 -10.47
N GLU A 5 12.75 6.41 -9.36
CA GLU A 5 12.43 5.84 -8.04
C GLU A 5 11.08 6.37 -7.53
N VAL A 6 10.81 7.66 -7.75
CA VAL A 6 9.51 8.26 -7.38
C VAL A 6 8.38 7.61 -8.17
N LEU A 7 8.60 7.39 -9.48
CA LEU A 7 7.62 6.79 -10.36
C LEU A 7 7.33 5.34 -10.00
N GLU A 8 8.35 4.55 -9.68
CA GLU A 8 8.19 3.15 -9.23
C GLU A 8 7.39 3.05 -7.93
N VAL A 9 7.65 3.93 -6.97
CA VAL A 9 6.88 3.99 -5.73
C VAL A 9 5.42 4.34 -6.03
N ILE A 10 5.15 5.37 -6.83
CA ILE A 10 3.78 5.77 -7.22
C ILE A 10 3.06 4.63 -7.97
N LEU A 11 3.74 3.95 -8.89
CA LEU A 11 3.18 2.81 -9.62
C LEU A 11 2.86 1.64 -8.69
N ALA A 12 3.73 1.37 -7.71
CA ALA A 12 3.48 0.36 -6.68
C ALA A 12 2.23 0.70 -5.87
N PHE A 13 2.03 1.96 -5.47
CA PHE A 13 0.79 2.41 -4.81
C PHE A 13 -0.45 2.24 -5.69
N LEU A 14 -0.37 2.64 -6.95
CA LEU A 14 -1.47 2.56 -7.90
C LEU A 14 -1.90 1.12 -8.17
N ALA A 15 -0.98 0.16 -8.14
CA ALA A 15 -1.29 -1.26 -8.30
C ALA A 15 -2.22 -1.81 -7.21
N PHE A 16 -2.30 -1.17 -6.04
CA PHE A 16 -3.15 -1.59 -4.93
C PHE A 16 -4.49 -0.85 -4.84
N VAL A 17 -4.70 0.20 -5.64
CA VAL A 17 -5.98 0.93 -5.69
C VAL A 17 -7.17 0.03 -6.03
N PRO A 18 -7.08 -0.95 -6.96
CA PRO A 18 -8.20 -1.85 -7.25
C PRO A 18 -8.65 -2.70 -6.04
N LEU A 19 -7.73 -3.09 -5.15
CA LEU A 19 -8.03 -3.82 -3.92
C LEU A 19 -8.72 -2.95 -2.89
N GLY A 20 -8.25 -1.71 -2.71
CA GLY A 20 -8.96 -0.73 -1.87
C GLY A 20 -10.37 -0.46 -2.39
N ALA A 21 -10.53 -0.34 -3.71
CA ALA A 21 -11.82 -0.14 -4.37
C ALA A 21 -12.77 -1.33 -4.20
N SER A 22 -12.27 -2.58 -4.28
CA SER A 22 -13.10 -3.78 -4.08
C SER A 22 -13.62 -3.88 -2.64
N VAL A 23 -12.77 -3.55 -1.67
CA VAL A 23 -13.15 -3.48 -0.25
C VAL A 23 -14.25 -2.43 -0.01
N LEU A 24 -14.07 -1.21 -0.55
CA LEU A 24 -15.05 -0.13 -0.44
C LEU A 24 -16.35 -0.45 -1.17
N TYR A 25 -16.28 -1.12 -2.32
CA TYR A 25 -17.44 -1.57 -3.09
C TYR A 25 -18.25 -2.62 -2.32
N ALA A 26 -17.60 -3.62 -1.72
CA ALA A 26 -18.28 -4.63 -0.91
C ALA A 26 -19.02 -3.98 0.28
N ARG A 27 -18.34 -3.06 0.98
CA ARG A 27 -18.92 -2.24 2.07
C ARG A 27 -20.13 -1.43 1.62
N SER A 28 -20.05 -0.74 0.48
CA SER A 28 -21.14 0.12 -0.01
C SER A 28 -22.38 -0.66 -0.45
N HIS A 29 -22.23 -1.95 -0.74
CA HIS A 29 -23.32 -2.85 -1.11
C HIS A 29 -23.78 -3.76 0.05
N GLY A 30 -23.38 -3.45 1.29
CA GLY A 30 -23.79 -4.20 2.48
C GLY A 30 -23.24 -5.64 2.53
N ARG A 31 -22.22 -5.94 1.74
CA ARG A 31 -21.56 -7.25 1.71
C ARG A 31 -20.31 -7.22 2.57
N THR A 32 -20.05 -8.31 3.27
CA THR A 32 -18.73 -8.52 3.90
C THR A 32 -17.71 -8.72 2.80
N THR A 33 -16.65 -7.92 2.81
CA THR A 33 -15.54 -8.07 1.88
C THR A 33 -14.95 -9.48 2.03
N PRO A 34 -14.67 -10.20 0.93
CA PRO A 34 -14.03 -11.51 1.01
C PRO A 34 -12.73 -11.43 1.83
N PRO A 35 -12.46 -12.38 2.74
CA PRO A 35 -11.29 -12.33 3.62
C PRO A 35 -9.97 -12.28 2.85
N PHE A 36 -9.93 -12.88 1.66
CA PHE A 36 -8.79 -12.79 0.76
C PHE A 36 -8.47 -11.34 0.35
N GLU A 37 -9.46 -10.57 -0.12
CA GLU A 37 -9.25 -9.19 -0.57
C GLU A 37 -8.79 -8.28 0.57
N LEU A 38 -9.35 -8.47 1.77
CA LEU A 38 -8.93 -7.76 2.97
C LEU A 38 -7.48 -8.10 3.34
N ASN A 39 -7.12 -9.38 3.33
CA ASN A 39 -5.76 -9.83 3.65
C ASN A 39 -4.73 -9.32 2.65
N VAL A 40 -5.07 -9.29 1.35
CA VAL A 40 -4.21 -8.75 0.30
C VAL A 40 -4.05 -7.23 0.47
N ALA A 41 -5.14 -6.50 0.77
CA ALA A 41 -5.06 -5.07 1.05
C ALA A 41 -4.21 -4.75 2.29
N LEU A 42 -4.32 -5.55 3.36
CA LEU A 42 -3.49 -5.43 4.56
C LEU A 42 -2.02 -5.75 4.26
N PHE A 43 -1.73 -6.83 3.55
CA PHE A 43 -0.37 -7.19 3.13
C PHE A 43 0.29 -6.06 2.32
N ALA A 44 -0.45 -5.49 1.37
CA ALA A 44 0.00 -4.34 0.59
C ALA A 44 0.31 -3.12 1.46
N LEU A 45 -0.58 -2.78 2.40
CA LEU A 45 -0.40 -1.68 3.33
C LEU A 45 0.86 -1.86 4.19
N PHE A 46 1.06 -3.04 4.75
CA PHE A 46 2.26 -3.36 5.53
C PHE A 46 3.53 -3.29 4.68
N GLY A 47 3.49 -3.77 3.44
CA GLY A 47 4.60 -3.68 2.49
C GLY A 47 4.99 -2.22 2.20
N ILE A 48 4.01 -1.37 1.94
CA ILE A 48 4.21 0.07 1.74
C ILE A 48 4.86 0.72 2.97
N ILE A 49 4.33 0.45 4.17
CA ILE A 49 4.86 1.00 5.41
C ILE A 49 6.32 0.56 5.60
N ALA A 50 6.62 -0.71 5.38
CA ALA A 50 7.99 -1.24 5.47
C ALA A 50 8.94 -0.54 4.49
N VAL A 51 8.53 -0.32 3.23
CA VAL A 51 9.35 0.40 2.25
C VAL A 51 9.59 1.85 2.68
N ILE A 52 8.57 2.54 3.20
CA ILE A 52 8.71 3.92 3.71
C ILE A 52 9.68 3.96 4.89
N ILE A 53 9.56 3.03 5.84
CA ILE A 53 10.45 2.94 7.02
C ILE A 53 11.89 2.70 6.56
N LEU A 54 12.12 1.70 5.69
CA LEU A 54 13.46 1.40 5.16
C LEU A 54 14.05 2.58 4.39
N TYR A 55 13.22 3.30 3.63
CA TYR A 55 13.64 4.51 2.93
C TYR A 55 14.02 5.64 3.91
N ALA A 56 13.21 5.83 4.95
CA ALA A 56 13.44 6.85 5.97
C ALA A 56 14.69 6.55 6.84
N GLU A 57 14.95 5.29 7.16
CA GLU A 57 16.20 4.85 7.82
C GLU A 57 17.42 5.10 6.93
N ARG A 58 17.36 4.72 5.64
CA ARG A 58 18.46 4.96 4.68
C ARG A 58 18.79 6.45 4.50
N ARG A 59 17.81 7.32 4.68
CA ARG A 59 17.97 8.78 4.62
C ARG A 59 18.40 9.39 5.96
N GLY A 60 18.51 8.59 7.03
CA GLY A 60 18.82 9.06 8.38
C GLY A 60 17.73 9.92 9.02
N ILE A 61 16.50 9.84 8.51
CA ILE A 61 15.33 10.59 9.02
C ILE A 61 14.80 9.94 10.29
N LEU A 62 14.73 8.61 10.29
CA LEU A 62 14.49 7.81 11.47
C LEU A 62 15.86 7.38 12.00
N LYS A 63 16.34 8.05 13.05
CA LYS A 63 17.45 7.54 13.87
C LYS A 63 16.83 6.72 15.00
N ALA A 64 17.10 5.42 14.99
CA ALA A 64 16.97 4.59 16.20
C ALA A 64 18.02 5.04 17.24
#